data_AF-A0A7L5T0B5-F1
#
_entry.id   AF-A0A7L5T0B5-F1
#
_cell.length_a   1.000
_cell.length_b   1.000
_cell.length_c   1.000
_cell.angle_alpha   90.00
_cell.angle_beta   90.00
_cell.angle_gamma   90.00
#
_symmetry.space_group_name_H-M   'P 1'
#
loop_
_entity.id
_entity.type
_entity.pdbx_description
1 polymer ?
#
loop_
_entity_poly.entity_id
_entity_poly.type
_entity_poly.pdbx_seq_one_letter_code
_entity_poly.pdbx_strand_id
1 'polypeptide(L)'
;MRSTRDGRDPVSTQPRLLPWNGPAGKPCYLVPSEDGKGYLSRLADEMEAVQLRMGTGLLGHADALLGNPKAEAGELRFLANRLVEALRDALRVADSRGRRIPLPDEDARPTQPRGAWG
;
A
#
# COMPACT_ATOMS: atom_id res chain seq x y z
N MET A 1 -34.01 16.36 -25.07
CA MET A 1 -32.89 16.66 -24.17
C MET A 1 -32.25 15.36 -23.72
N ARG A 2 -31.01 15.08 -24.13
CA ARG A 2 -30.21 13.97 -23.59
C ARG A 2 -29.47 14.51 -22.37
N SER A 3 -29.90 14.11 -21.17
CA SER A 3 -29.11 14.32 -19.95
C SER A 3 -27.84 13.50 -20.04
N THR A 4 -26.71 14.20 -20.10
CA THR A 4 -25.37 13.66 -19.90
C THR A 4 -25.30 13.06 -18.49
N ARG A 5 -25.17 11.73 -18.39
CA ARG A 5 -24.63 11.09 -17.19
C ARG A 5 -23.18 11.52 -17.11
N ASP A 6 -22.85 12.39 -16.16
CA ASP A 6 -21.47 12.69 -15.78
C ASP A 6 -20.87 11.38 -15.24
N GLY A 7 -20.08 10.71 -16.06
CA GLY A 7 -19.36 9.47 -15.72
C GLY A 7 -18.15 9.78 -14.84
N ARG A 8 -18.38 10.48 -13.74
CA ARG A 8 -17.37 10.62 -12.69
C ARG A 8 -17.46 9.37 -11.84
N ASP A 9 -16.58 8.41 -12.12
CA ASP A 9 -16.29 7.33 -11.16
C ASP A 9 -16.09 7.98 -9.79
N PRO A 10 -16.71 7.46 -8.71
CA PRO A 10 -16.51 8.01 -7.38
C PRO A 10 -15.01 7.92 -7.06
N VAL A 11 -14.34 9.07 -7.08
CA VAL A 11 -12.96 9.17 -6.61
C VAL A 11 -12.97 8.66 -5.18
N SER A 12 -12.14 7.65 -4.90
CA SER A 12 -12.00 7.11 -3.55
C SER A 12 -11.59 8.24 -2.60
N THR A 13 -12.55 8.73 -1.80
CA THR A 13 -12.34 9.73 -0.75
C THR A 13 -11.60 9.16 0.45
N GLN A 14 -11.07 7.92 0.36
CA GLN A 14 -10.40 7.27 1.48
C GLN A 14 -9.03 7.92 1.73
N PRO A 15 -8.71 8.31 2.98
CA PRO A 15 -7.39 8.79 3.34
C PRO A 15 -6.30 7.78 2.99
N ARG A 16 -5.26 8.23 2.29
CA ARG A 16 -4.09 7.41 1.92
C ARG A 16 -3.17 7.27 3.13
N LEU A 17 -2.89 6.04 3.55
CA LEU A 17 -1.79 5.79 4.49
C LEU A 17 -0.45 6.11 3.80
N LEU A 18 0.39 6.92 4.45
CA LEU A 18 1.72 7.29 3.94
C LEU A 18 2.77 6.23 4.33
N PRO A 19 3.79 5.96 3.49
CA PRO A 19 4.80 4.93 3.75
C PRO A 19 5.80 5.30 4.85
N TRP A 20 5.75 6.53 5.36
CA TRP A 20 6.48 6.98 6.54
C TRP A 20 5.53 7.20 7.72
N ASN A 21 6.09 7.13 8.94
CA ASN A 21 5.36 7.46 10.15
C ASN A 21 5.28 8.96 10.37
N GLY A 22 4.21 9.39 11.04
CA GLY A 22 4.12 10.72 11.62
C GLY A 22 4.90 10.81 12.94
N PRO A 23 4.75 11.94 13.65
CA PRO A 23 5.37 12.13 14.96
C PRO A 23 5.08 10.97 15.92
N ALA A 24 6.06 10.64 16.77
CA ALA A 24 5.99 9.54 17.73
C ALA A 24 5.69 8.14 17.11
N GLY A 25 6.02 7.94 15.84
CA GLY A 25 5.86 6.64 15.17
C GLY A 25 4.42 6.29 14.79
N LYS A 26 3.48 7.24 14.90
CA LYS A 26 2.06 7.00 14.58
C LYS A 26 1.84 6.88 13.08
N PRO A 27 0.84 6.08 12.62
CA PRO A 27 0.40 6.09 11.23
C PRO A 27 0.04 7.51 10.77
N CYS A 28 0.41 7.87 9.55
CA CYS A 28 0.16 9.20 8.98
C CYS A 28 -0.69 9.03 7.71
N TYR A 29 -1.70 9.87 7.57
CA TYR A 29 -2.67 9.79 6.47
C TYR A 29 -2.70 11.09 5.67
N LEU A 30 -2.78 10.96 4.36
CA LEU A 30 -3.00 12.04 3.40
C LEU A 30 -4.46 12.01 2.94
N VAL A 31 -5.17 13.12 3.06
CA VAL A 31 -6.48 13.29 2.41
C VAL A 31 -6.23 13.64 0.93
N PRO A 32 -6.66 12.81 -0.04
CA PRO A 32 -6.40 13.06 -1.45
C PRO A 32 -7.15 14.31 -1.95
N SER A 33 -6.51 15.07 -2.84
CA SER A 33 -7.20 16.06 -3.69
C SER A 33 -8.11 15.35 -4.69
N GLU A 34 -9.05 16.08 -5.32
CA GLU A 34 -10.00 15.51 -6.29
C GLU A 34 -9.32 14.72 -7.43
N ASP A 35 -8.09 15.06 -7.79
CA ASP A 35 -7.30 14.41 -8.84
C ASP A 35 -6.42 13.25 -8.33
N GLY A 36 -6.31 13.04 -7.02
CA GLY A 36 -5.49 12.00 -6.38
C GLY A 36 -3.97 12.10 -6.62
N LYS A 37 -3.51 13.15 -7.31
CA LYS A 37 -2.15 13.26 -7.91
C LYS A 37 -1.30 14.38 -7.32
N GLY A 38 -1.69 14.90 -6.15
CA GLY A 38 -0.92 15.90 -5.43
C GLY A 38 0.53 15.48 -5.13
N TYR A 39 1.40 16.46 -4.89
CA TYR A 39 2.84 16.26 -4.64
C TYR A 39 3.14 15.18 -3.58
N LEU A 40 2.42 15.18 -2.46
CA LEU A 40 2.59 14.19 -1.40
C LEU A 40 2.20 12.77 -1.82
N SER A 41 1.26 12.62 -2.77
CA SER A 41 0.89 11.32 -3.33
C SER A 41 2.04 10.74 -4.15
N ARG A 42 2.67 11.56 -5.01
CA ARG A 42 3.86 11.15 -5.77
C ARG A 42 5.06 10.85 -4.89
N LEU A 43 5.31 11.69 -3.88
CA LEU A 43 6.37 11.43 -2.91
C LEU A 43 6.13 10.10 -2.17
N ALA A 44 4.88 9.80 -1.84
CA ALA A 44 4.53 8.50 -1.25
C ALA A 44 4.80 7.34 -2.22
N ASP A 45 4.47 7.47 -3.51
CA ASP A 45 4.78 6.43 -4.50
C ASP A 45 6.30 6.20 -4.63
N GLU A 46 7.09 7.28 -4.68
CA GLU A 46 8.55 7.22 -4.76
C GLU A 46 9.14 6.53 -3.51
N MET A 47 8.67 6.90 -2.32
CA MET A 47 9.13 6.30 -1.07
C MET A 47 8.74 4.83 -0.92
N GLU A 48 7.52 4.46 -1.32
CA GLU A 48 7.09 3.04 -1.42
C GLU A 48 8.06 2.25 -2.32
N ALA A 49 8.42 2.82 -3.49
CA ALA A 49 9.35 2.18 -4.42
C ALA A 49 10.78 2.06 -3.85
N VAL A 50 11.27 3.10 -3.16
CA VAL A 50 12.57 3.08 -2.48
C VAL A 50 12.61 1.99 -1.40
N GLN A 51 11.59 1.92 -0.54
CA GLN A 51 11.50 0.90 0.52
C GLN A 51 11.53 -0.52 -0.03
N LEU A 52 10.73 -0.81 -1.08
CA LEU A 52 10.72 -2.14 -1.70
C LEU A 52 12.05 -2.49 -2.38
N ARG A 53 12.72 -1.51 -3.00
CA ARG A 53 14.04 -1.71 -3.60
C ARG A 53 15.11 -1.97 -2.54
N MET A 54 15.08 -1.24 -1.42
CA MET A 54 15.97 -1.50 -0.29
C MET A 54 15.76 -2.90 0.27
N GLY A 55 14.50 -3.34 0.42
CA GLY A 55 14.17 -4.71 0.82
C GLY A 55 14.75 -5.75 -0.14
N THR A 56 14.64 -5.52 -1.44
CA THR A 56 15.24 -6.41 -2.46
C THR A 56 16.77 -6.48 -2.33
N GLY A 57 17.43 -5.33 -2.15
CA GLY A 57 18.87 -5.29 -1.91
C GLY A 57 19.28 -6.03 -0.62
N LEU A 58 18.49 -5.90 0.45
CA LEU A 58 18.73 -6.58 1.71
C LEU A 58 18.62 -8.10 1.58
N LEU A 59 17.68 -8.61 0.77
CA LEU A 59 17.57 -10.05 0.50
C LEU A 59 18.85 -10.60 -0.14
N GLY A 60 19.46 -9.87 -1.08
CA GLY A 60 20.76 -10.28 -1.65
C GLY A 60 21.90 -10.35 -0.61
N HIS A 61 21.90 -9.45 0.38
CA HIS A 61 22.85 -9.52 1.49
C HIS A 61 22.53 -10.68 2.44
N ALA A 62 21.23 -10.97 2.65
CA ALA A 62 20.79 -12.09 3.46
C ALA A 62 21.27 -13.42 2.87
N ASP A 63 21.08 -13.63 1.56
CA ASP A 63 21.53 -14.83 0.85
C ASP A 63 23.05 -15.02 0.99
N ALA A 64 23.82 -13.95 0.80
CA ALA A 64 25.27 -13.99 0.93
C ALA A 64 25.72 -14.34 2.35
N LEU A 65 25.11 -13.74 3.38
CA LEU A 65 25.50 -13.96 4.77
C LEU A 65 25.05 -15.34 5.29
N LEU A 66 23.84 -15.78 4.94
CA LEU A 66 23.33 -17.10 5.31
C LEU A 66 24.10 -18.24 4.63
N GLY A 67 24.66 -17.98 3.44
CA GLY A 67 25.56 -18.90 2.75
C GLY A 67 26.98 -18.96 3.33
N ASN A 68 27.36 -18.06 4.24
CA ASN A 68 28.69 -18.03 4.84
C ASN A 68 28.72 -18.88 6.13
N PRO A 69 29.40 -20.06 6.15
CA PRO A 69 29.46 -20.92 7.34
C PRO A 69 30.28 -20.31 8.49
N LYS A 70 31.02 -19.23 8.23
CA LYS A 70 31.80 -18.49 9.23
C LYS A 70 31.07 -17.25 9.77
N ALA A 71 29.82 -17.00 9.35
CA ALA A 71 29.05 -15.85 9.81
C ALA A 71 28.89 -15.88 11.33
N GLU A 72 29.14 -14.75 11.98
CA GLU A 72 29.05 -14.63 13.43
C GLU A 72 27.61 -14.39 13.89
N ALA A 73 27.31 -14.80 15.13
CA ALA A 73 25.98 -14.59 15.72
C ALA A 73 25.57 -13.10 15.78
N GLY A 74 26.54 -12.18 15.88
CA GLY A 74 26.29 -10.74 15.83
C GLY A 74 25.80 -10.28 14.46
N GLU A 75 26.45 -10.76 13.38
CA GLU A 75 26.08 -10.44 12.00
C GLU A 75 24.69 -10.98 11.66
N LEU A 76 24.40 -12.23 12.06
CA LEU A 76 23.08 -12.84 11.87
C LEU A 76 21.98 -12.10 12.65
N ARG A 77 22.26 -11.65 13.88
CA ARG A 77 21.31 -10.85 14.67
C ARG A 77 21.06 -9.48 14.04
N PHE A 78 22.11 -8.84 13.53
CA PHE A 78 21.98 -7.59 12.79
C PHE A 78 21.13 -7.77 11.53
N LEU A 79 21.42 -8.80 10.73
CA LEU A 79 20.65 -9.15 9.55
C LEU A 79 19.17 -9.39 9.88
N ALA A 80 18.88 -10.18 10.93
CA ALA A 80 17.52 -10.44 11.36
C ALA A 80 16.75 -9.16 11.72
N ASN A 81 17.38 -8.22 12.44
CA ASN A 81 16.77 -6.92 12.74
C ASN A 81 16.47 -6.10 11.48
N ARG A 82 17.42 -6.07 10.53
CA ARG A 82 17.20 -5.38 9.24
C ARG A 82 16.06 -6.02 8.44
N LEU A 83 15.95 -7.35 8.43
CA LEU A 83 14.87 -8.06 7.76
C LEU A 83 13.51 -7.77 8.39
N VAL A 84 13.44 -7.69 9.72
CA VAL A 84 12.22 -7.30 10.44
C VAL A 84 11.78 -5.87 10.08
N GLU A 85 12.72 -4.93 9.97
CA GLU A 85 12.43 -3.56 9.53
C GLU A 85 11.90 -3.53 8.09
N ALA A 86 12.60 -4.19 7.16
CA ALA A 86 12.18 -4.25 5.76
C ALA A 86 10.80 -4.92 5.58
N LEU A 87 10.49 -5.95 6.38
CA LEU A 87 9.17 -6.59 6.35
C LEU A 87 8.06 -5.66 6.86
N ARG A 88 8.33 -4.89 7.93
CA ARG A 88 7.38 -3.88 8.43
C ARG A 88 7.08 -2.81 7.37
N ASP A 89 8.12 -2.35 6.67
CA ASP A 89 7.97 -1.40 5.57
C ASP A 89 7.13 -2.02 4.44
N ALA A 90 7.45 -3.24 3.99
CA ALA A 90 6.70 -3.93 2.94
C ALA A 90 5.22 -4.14 3.28
N LEU A 91 4.91 -4.54 4.53
CA LEU A 91 3.52 -4.68 5.01
C LEU A 91 2.78 -3.34 5.01
N ARG A 92 3.47 -2.26 5.37
CA ARG A 92 2.88 -0.91 5.32
C ARG A 92 2.59 -0.46 3.89
N VAL A 93 3.50 -0.72 2.95
CA VAL A 93 3.29 -0.44 1.52
C VAL A 93 2.10 -1.25 1.01
N ALA A 94 1.98 -2.52 1.39
CA ALA A 94 0.86 -3.37 1.01
C ALA A 94 -0.49 -2.85 1.54
N ASP A 95 -0.58 -2.46 2.83
CA ASP A 95 -1.80 -1.89 3.41
C ASP A 95 -2.16 -0.55 2.74
N SER A 96 -1.17 0.31 2.55
CA SER A 96 -1.29 1.59 1.82
C SER A 96 -1.93 1.37 0.44
N ARG A 97 -1.40 0.43 -0.36
CA ARG A 97 -1.90 0.12 -1.70
C ARG A 97 -3.26 -0.56 -1.68
N GLY A 98 -3.47 -1.51 -0.78
CA GLY A 98 -4.71 -2.27 -0.65
C GLY A 98 -5.92 -1.37 -0.38
N ARG A 99 -5.77 -0.37 0.50
CA ARG A 99 -6.82 0.62 0.79
C ARG A 99 -7.21 1.51 -0.39
N ARG A 100 -6.35 1.60 -1.42
CA ARG A 100 -6.63 2.39 -2.63
C ARG A 100 -7.35 1.58 -3.72
N ILE A 101 -7.55 0.28 -3.53
CA ILE A 101 -8.31 -0.56 -4.46
C ILE A 101 -9.80 -0.29 -4.22
N PRO A 102 -10.57 0.19 -5.22
CA PRO A 102 -12.01 0.36 -5.08
C PRO A 102 -12.67 -0.97 -4.70
N LEU A 103 -13.64 -0.93 -3.79
CA LEU A 103 -14.51 -2.09 -3.59
C LEU A 103 -15.40 -2.26 -4.83
N PRO A 104 -15.70 -3.50 -5.25
CA PRO A 104 -16.70 -3.73 -6.28
C PRO A 104 -18.02 -3.04 -5.90
N ASP A 105 -18.68 -2.38 -6.85
CA ASP A 105 -19.98 -1.75 -6.61
C ASP A 105 -20.98 -2.79 -6.07
N GLU A 106 -21.34 -2.66 -4.79
CA GLU A 106 -22.43 -3.43 -4.16
C GLU A 106 -23.78 -3.19 -4.88
N ASP A 107 -23.89 -2.07 -5.61
CA ASP A 107 -25.07 -1.67 -6.39
C ASP A 107 -25.23 -2.40 -7.73
N ALA A 108 -24.25 -3.22 -8.14
CA ALA A 108 -24.37 -4.09 -9.31
C ALA A 108 -25.02 -5.45 -9.01
N ARG A 109 -25.57 -5.66 -7.79
CA ARG A 109 -26.47 -6.80 -7.57
C ARG A 109 -27.73 -6.56 -8.41
N PRO A 110 -28.03 -7.39 -9.43
CA PRO A 110 -29.26 -7.24 -10.18
C PRO A 110 -30.42 -7.31 -9.18
N THR A 111 -31.16 -6.21 -9.07
CA THR A 111 -32.40 -6.16 -8.29
C THR A 111 -33.32 -7.22 -8.89
N GLN A 112 -33.42 -8.36 -8.23
CA GLN A 112 -34.34 -9.41 -8.64
C GLN A 112 -35.75 -8.80 -8.61
N PRO A 113 -36.47 -8.73 -9.74
CA PRO A 113 -37.79 -8.13 -9.76
C PRO A 113 -38.70 -8.93 -8.81
N ARG A 114 -39.14 -8.29 -7.72
CA ARG A 114 -40.12 -8.88 -6.80
C ARG A 114 -41.46 -8.93 -7.54
N GLY A 115 -41.85 -10.13 -7.94
CA GLY A 115 -43.21 -10.47 -8.32
C GLY A 115 -43.51 -10.35 -9.81
N ALA A 116 -43.36 -11.47 -10.51
CA ALA A 116 -44.04 -11.72 -11.78
C ALA A 116 -44.45 -13.20 -11.87
N TRP A 117 -45.20 -13.67 -10.87
CA TRP A 117 -46.03 -14.86 -10.96
C TRP A 117 -47.27 -14.59 -10.11
N GLY A 118 -48.37 -14.27 -10.78
CA GLY A 118 -49.68 -14.00 -10.21
C GLY A 118 -50.67 -13.81 -11.35
#